data_AF-A0A924W1Y0-F1
#
_entry.id   AF-A0A924W1Y0-F1
#
_cell.length_a   1.000
_cell.length_b   1.000
_cell.length_c   1.000
_cell.angle_alpha   90.00
_cell.angle_beta   90.00
_cell.angle_gamma   90.00
#
_symmetry.space_group_name_H-M   'P 1'
#
loop_
_entity.id
_entity.type
_entity.pdbx_description
1 polymer ?
#
loop_
_entity_poly.entity_id
_entity_poly.type
_entity_poly.pdbx_seq_one_letter_code
_entity_poly.pdbx_strand_id
1 'polypeptide(L)'
;MSAADRSEAWAEALTAGALLAVDADLGGAIVRASANPARDAWLAHLRMVLPADAPMRRIPCHIDDDRLLGGLDLAATLAAGRPISSRGLLSEADGGAAILAMAERCTPGLASRLGAALDLGEVRAERDGFAARHPARIVLVALDEGAEPEECTPAALAERLAFHLNLELLRPDGAPRWTGEDVRDARLRLKTMAPPAEDLVESICVAASAFGVLSTRAALFTLRAARASAALAGRTHVGEEDLALAARLVLAPRARLAPPMEEAGEPPPPGDRSEQESETDTASDAAAERLVEAVRAALPADFLAQLLTARTERRAAARTNGSGAAAKSAQRGRPLGARAANLRSGDRLDLIATLRAAAPWQKLRRGNAPEGAGRVLVKRSDFRIRRFAQRLESTTIFVVDASGSTAAQRLAEAKGAVETLLAEAYVSRARVALIAFRERRPEMLLPPTRSLARAKRCLAALPGGGGTPLAAAIDAAMLLGLSERAKGRTPMLVLLTDGRGNIS
;
A
#
# COMPACT_ATOMS: atom_id res chain seq x y z
N MET A 1 -18.70 11.04 16.16
CA MET A 1 -19.41 9.76 16.39
C MET A 1 -20.06 9.78 17.76
N SER A 2 -21.38 9.55 17.77
CA SER A 2 -22.16 9.29 18.98
C SER A 2 -21.75 7.96 19.63
N ALA A 3 -22.30 7.64 20.80
CA ALA A 3 -22.09 6.33 21.42
C ALA A 3 -22.80 5.20 20.66
N ALA A 4 -23.97 5.47 20.08
CA ALA A 4 -24.71 4.52 19.27
C ALA A 4 -23.93 4.18 17.99
N ASP A 5 -23.37 5.19 17.31
CA ASP A 5 -22.56 4.99 16.09
C ASP A 5 -21.34 4.11 16.35
N ARG A 6 -20.74 4.21 17.55
CA ARG A 6 -19.59 3.39 17.93
C ARG A 6 -19.96 1.92 18.15
N SER A 7 -21.12 1.66 18.76
CA SER A 7 -21.60 0.30 18.99
C SER A 7 -22.01 -0.36 17.67
N GLU A 8 -22.67 0.37 16.77
CA GLU A 8 -22.97 -0.11 15.42
C GLU A 8 -21.68 -0.43 14.64
N ALA A 9 -20.71 0.50 14.60
CA ALA A 9 -19.42 0.28 13.94
C ALA A 9 -18.65 -0.92 14.50
N TRP A 10 -18.77 -1.18 15.81
CA TRP A 10 -18.18 -2.37 16.42
C TRP A 10 -18.89 -3.66 15.98
N ALA A 11 -20.23 -3.68 15.93
CA ALA A 11 -21.00 -4.81 15.42
C ALA A 11 -20.71 -5.10 13.93
N GLU A 12 -20.52 -4.06 13.12
CA GLU A 12 -20.09 -4.18 11.73
C GLU A 12 -18.68 -4.77 11.61
N ALA A 13 -17.73 -4.32 12.45
CA ALA A 13 -16.39 -4.87 12.47
C ALA A 13 -16.41 -6.37 12.80
N LEU A 14 -17.20 -6.80 13.79
CA LEU A 14 -17.38 -8.23 14.10
C LEU A 14 -17.99 -8.99 12.91
N THR A 15 -19.01 -8.42 12.28
CA THR A 15 -19.63 -9.00 11.09
C THR A 15 -18.62 -9.14 9.94
N ALA A 16 -17.75 -8.16 9.70
CA ALA A 16 -16.68 -8.26 8.72
C ALA A 16 -15.75 -9.46 9.00
N GLY A 17 -15.43 -9.75 10.26
CA GLY A 17 -14.69 -10.95 10.66
C GLY A 17 -15.41 -12.26 10.29
N ALA A 18 -16.72 -12.33 10.53
CA ALA A 18 -17.54 -13.47 10.13
C ALA A 18 -17.62 -13.62 8.60
N LEU A 19 -17.76 -12.51 7.85
CA LEU A 19 -17.78 -12.53 6.38
C LEU A 19 -16.48 -13.07 5.78
N LEU A 20 -15.31 -12.66 6.32
CA LEU A 20 -14.02 -13.23 5.94
C LEU A 20 -13.93 -14.73 6.21
N ALA A 21 -14.55 -15.18 7.31
CA ALA A 21 -14.63 -16.59 7.60
C ALA A 21 -15.59 -17.30 6.65
N VAL A 22 -16.64 -16.68 6.12
CA VAL A 22 -17.54 -17.30 5.13
C VAL A 22 -16.91 -17.41 3.75
N ASP A 23 -16.34 -16.34 3.21
CA ASP A 23 -15.74 -16.31 1.87
C ASP A 23 -14.26 -15.87 1.94
N ALA A 24 -13.35 -16.84 1.79
CA ALA A 24 -11.91 -16.59 1.81
C ALA A 24 -11.42 -15.72 0.63
N ASP A 25 -12.17 -15.67 -0.47
CA ASP A 25 -11.82 -14.87 -1.64
C ASP A 25 -12.07 -13.37 -1.41
N LEU A 26 -12.65 -12.96 -0.27
CA LEU A 26 -12.63 -11.57 0.19
C LEU A 26 -11.20 -11.09 0.51
N GLY A 27 -10.23 -12.01 0.54
CA GLY A 27 -8.80 -11.73 0.67
C GLY A 27 -8.38 -11.38 2.09
N GLY A 28 -9.11 -10.51 2.78
CA GLY A 28 -8.83 -10.16 4.16
C GLY A 28 -9.25 -8.75 4.57
N ALA A 29 -8.63 -8.25 5.64
CA ALA A 29 -8.92 -6.94 6.21
C ALA A 29 -7.64 -6.17 6.56
N ILE A 30 -7.69 -4.86 6.34
CA ILE A 30 -6.81 -3.90 7.00
C ILE A 30 -7.48 -3.51 8.31
N VAL A 31 -6.75 -3.61 9.41
CA VAL A 31 -7.21 -3.23 10.74
C VAL A 31 -6.32 -2.11 11.23
N ARG A 32 -6.82 -0.86 11.10
CA ARG A 32 -6.15 0.32 11.64
C ARG A 32 -6.43 0.41 13.13
N ALA A 33 -5.42 0.05 13.92
CA ALA A 33 -5.47 0.11 15.37
C ALA A 33 -4.06 -0.07 15.97
N SER A 34 -3.68 0.84 16.86
CA SER A 34 -2.62 0.60 17.84
C SER A 34 -2.96 -0.61 18.72
N ALA A 35 -2.00 -1.09 19.52
CA ALA A 35 -2.27 -2.14 20.48
C ALA A 35 -3.36 -1.73 21.50
N ASN A 36 -4.56 -2.25 21.31
CA ASN A 36 -5.73 -1.88 22.10
C ASN A 36 -6.71 -3.07 22.28
N PRO A 37 -7.64 -2.99 23.26
CA PRO A 37 -8.58 -4.07 23.55
C PRO A 37 -9.53 -4.39 22.39
N ALA A 38 -9.93 -3.41 21.58
CA ALA A 38 -10.83 -3.61 20.44
C ALA A 38 -10.19 -4.49 19.37
N ARG A 39 -8.92 -4.24 19.04
CA ARG A 39 -8.12 -5.05 18.11
C ARG A 39 -8.00 -6.48 18.60
N ASP A 40 -7.65 -6.66 19.87
CA ASP A 40 -7.45 -7.99 20.44
C ASP A 40 -8.76 -8.78 20.53
N ALA A 41 -9.86 -8.11 20.89
CA ALA A 41 -11.21 -8.70 20.87
C ALA A 41 -11.67 -9.07 19.46
N TRP A 42 -11.40 -8.24 18.45
CA TRP A 42 -11.72 -8.53 17.06
C TRP A 42 -10.92 -9.73 16.53
N LEU A 43 -9.62 -9.81 16.83
CA LEU A 43 -8.78 -10.96 16.48
C LEU A 43 -9.24 -12.25 17.17
N ALA A 44 -9.69 -12.15 18.43
CA ALA A 44 -10.26 -13.28 19.16
C ALA A 44 -11.60 -13.73 18.54
N HIS A 45 -12.45 -12.79 18.14
CA HIS A 45 -13.69 -13.10 17.44
C HIS A 45 -13.41 -13.80 16.11
N LEU A 46 -12.49 -13.28 15.29
CA LEU A 46 -12.08 -13.91 14.03
C LEU A 46 -11.60 -15.34 14.25
N ARG A 47 -10.84 -15.60 15.31
CA ARG A 47 -10.42 -16.96 15.67
C ARG A 47 -11.60 -17.87 16.02
N MET A 48 -12.61 -17.36 16.72
CA MET A 48 -13.78 -18.15 17.12
C MET A 48 -14.66 -18.55 15.93
N VAL A 49 -14.77 -17.67 14.92
CA VAL A 49 -15.63 -17.92 13.75
C VAL A 49 -14.93 -18.71 12.64
N LEU A 50 -13.60 -18.74 12.63
CA LEU A 50 -12.83 -19.66 11.79
C LEU A 50 -12.97 -21.11 12.29
N PRO A 51 -12.78 -22.12 11.42
CA PRO A 51 -12.73 -23.52 11.84
C PRO A 51 -11.72 -23.73 12.98
N ALA A 52 -12.03 -24.61 13.94
CA ALA A 52 -11.20 -24.81 15.13
C ALA A 52 -9.77 -25.26 14.81
N ASP A 53 -9.59 -25.99 13.71
CA ASP A 53 -8.31 -26.47 13.18
C ASP A 53 -7.64 -25.48 12.22
N ALA A 54 -8.30 -24.36 11.87
CA ALA A 54 -7.77 -23.38 10.95
C ALA A 54 -6.51 -22.71 11.53
N PRO A 55 -5.36 -22.77 10.84
CA PRO A 55 -4.14 -22.18 11.34
C PRO A 55 -4.24 -20.65 11.33
N MET A 56 -3.76 -20.02 12.41
CA MET A 56 -3.53 -18.57 12.43
C MET A 56 -2.03 -18.35 12.62
N ARG A 57 -1.37 -17.69 11.66
CA ARG A 57 0.08 -17.47 11.68
C ARG A 57 0.41 -15.99 11.62
N ARG A 58 1.28 -15.53 12.51
CA ARG A 58 1.79 -14.16 12.49
C ARG A 58 2.98 -14.04 11.53
N ILE A 59 2.95 -13.01 10.70
CA ILE A 59 3.99 -12.65 9.73
C ILE A 59 4.67 -11.35 10.21
N PRO A 60 5.94 -11.41 10.63
CA PRO A 60 6.72 -10.22 10.92
C PRO A 60 6.96 -9.37 9.66
N CYS A 61 6.94 -8.04 9.78
CA CYS A 61 7.13 -7.13 8.64
C CYS A 61 8.51 -7.25 7.96
N HIS A 62 9.49 -7.87 8.62
CA HIS A 62 10.85 -8.08 8.16
C HIS A 62 11.20 -9.57 7.93
N ILE A 63 10.18 -10.41 7.77
CA ILE A 63 10.35 -11.82 7.41
C ILE A 63 11.14 -11.98 6.10
N ASP A 64 12.02 -12.98 6.05
CA ASP A 64 12.71 -13.36 4.84
C ASP A 64 11.84 -14.25 3.93
N ASP A 65 12.24 -14.36 2.66
CA ASP A 65 11.49 -15.11 1.67
C ASP A 65 11.44 -16.61 1.97
N ASP A 66 12.47 -17.17 2.61
CA ASP A 66 12.55 -18.60 2.89
C ASP A 66 11.54 -19.00 3.96
N ARG A 67 11.41 -18.20 5.02
CA ARG A 67 10.44 -18.44 6.07
C ARG A 67 9.01 -18.11 5.61
N LEU A 68 8.85 -17.11 4.75
CA LEU A 68 7.53 -16.72 4.22
C LEU A 68 6.99 -17.75 3.22
N LEU A 69 7.78 -18.05 2.19
CA LEU A 69 7.36 -18.86 1.04
C LEU A 69 7.70 -20.35 1.20
N GLY A 70 8.68 -20.66 2.06
CA GLY A 70 9.32 -21.97 2.09
C GLY A 70 10.47 -22.03 1.10
N GLY A 71 11.09 -23.19 0.96
CA GLY A 71 12.21 -23.37 0.05
C GLY A 71 12.97 -24.65 0.33
N LEU A 72 14.28 -24.61 0.11
CA LEU A 72 15.14 -25.76 0.39
C LEU A 72 15.47 -25.81 1.88
N ASP A 73 15.10 -26.91 2.56
CA ASP A 73 15.65 -27.23 3.87
C ASP A 73 17.12 -27.61 3.69
N LEU A 74 18.02 -26.65 3.93
CA LEU A 74 19.44 -26.84 3.70
C LEU A 74 20.01 -27.96 4.57
N ALA A 75 19.60 -28.06 5.84
CA ALA A 75 20.12 -29.04 6.77
C ALA A 75 19.67 -30.45 6.37
N ALA A 76 18.36 -30.63 6.14
CA ALA A 76 17.81 -31.91 5.71
C ALA A 76 18.35 -32.31 4.33
N THR A 77 18.48 -31.36 3.39
CA THR A 77 19.01 -31.62 2.05
C THR A 77 20.46 -32.09 2.09
N LEU A 78 21.32 -31.42 2.87
CA LEU A 78 22.74 -31.80 2.98
C LEU A 78 22.91 -33.15 3.67
N ALA A 79 22.06 -33.48 4.65
CA ALA A 79 22.05 -34.76 5.33
C ALA A 79 21.57 -35.90 4.41
N ALA A 80 20.45 -35.70 3.70
CA ALA A 80 19.86 -36.71 2.82
C ALA A 80 20.56 -36.84 1.46
N GLY A 81 21.34 -35.83 1.05
CA GLY A 81 21.97 -35.76 -0.26
C GLY A 81 20.99 -35.57 -1.43
N ARG A 82 19.72 -35.26 -1.15
CA ARG A 82 18.68 -34.96 -2.14
C ARG A 82 17.88 -33.72 -1.69
N PRO A 83 17.35 -32.89 -2.61
CA PRO A 83 16.57 -31.72 -2.25
C PRO A 83 15.36 -32.07 -1.36
N ILE A 84 15.25 -31.41 -0.21
CA ILE A 84 14.11 -31.51 0.72
C ILE A 84 13.47 -30.13 0.83
N SER A 85 12.16 -30.04 0.62
CA SER A 85 11.40 -28.80 0.71
C SER A 85 10.98 -28.51 2.16
N SER A 86 11.09 -27.27 2.58
CA SER A 86 10.48 -26.73 3.79
C SER A 86 9.20 -25.95 3.44
N ARG A 87 8.17 -26.08 4.28
CA ARG A 87 6.95 -25.27 4.17
C ARG A 87 7.20 -23.87 4.71
N GLY A 88 6.70 -22.86 3.99
CA GLY A 88 6.69 -21.47 4.46
C GLY A 88 5.47 -21.13 5.30
N LEU A 89 5.52 -20.02 6.02
CA LEU A 89 4.42 -19.53 6.86
C LEU A 89 3.09 -19.39 6.11
N LEU A 90 3.12 -18.99 4.84
CA LEU A 90 1.89 -18.85 4.04
C LEU A 90 1.23 -20.21 3.81
N SER A 91 2.01 -21.26 3.54
CA SER A 91 1.51 -22.62 3.39
C SER A 91 1.15 -23.26 4.72
N GLU A 92 1.85 -22.91 5.81
CA GLU A 92 1.46 -23.27 7.17
C GLU A 92 0.13 -22.63 7.59
N ALA A 93 -0.32 -21.57 6.90
CA ALA A 93 -1.55 -20.84 7.14
C ALA A 93 -2.70 -21.21 6.18
N ASP A 94 -2.51 -22.16 5.25
CA ASP A 94 -3.56 -22.57 4.29
C ASP A 94 -4.86 -22.97 5.00
N GLY A 95 -5.98 -22.48 4.49
CA GLY A 95 -7.32 -22.72 5.06
C GLY A 95 -7.64 -21.89 6.31
N GLY A 96 -6.73 -21.02 6.75
CA GLY A 96 -6.91 -20.16 7.91
C GLY A 96 -6.52 -18.70 7.66
N ALA A 97 -5.85 -18.08 8.63
CA ALA A 97 -5.53 -16.66 8.60
C ALA A 97 -4.04 -16.36 8.79
N ALA A 98 -3.55 -15.40 8.03
CA ALA A 98 -2.23 -14.82 8.17
C ALA A 98 -2.34 -13.42 8.78
N ILE A 99 -1.63 -13.12 9.86
CA ILE A 99 -1.63 -11.82 10.51
C ILE A 99 -0.33 -11.10 10.19
N LEU A 100 -0.36 -10.11 9.30
CA LEU A 100 0.76 -9.23 9.03
C LEU A 100 0.84 -8.16 10.13
N ALA A 101 1.90 -8.19 10.94
CA ALA A 101 2.16 -7.16 11.93
C ALA A 101 2.77 -5.92 11.27
N MET A 102 2.36 -4.72 11.72
CA MET A 102 2.92 -3.44 11.27
C MET A 102 2.89 -3.32 9.73
N ALA A 103 1.70 -3.45 9.16
CA ALA A 103 1.46 -3.50 7.72
C ALA A 103 1.92 -2.21 7.02
N GLU A 104 1.89 -1.06 7.70
CA GLU A 104 2.41 0.22 7.23
C GLU A 104 3.93 0.19 6.97
N ARG A 105 4.65 -0.73 7.61
CA ARG A 105 6.10 -0.96 7.41
C ARG A 105 6.41 -2.07 6.42
N CYS A 106 5.38 -2.63 5.77
CA CYS A 106 5.53 -3.69 4.79
C CYS A 106 6.32 -3.18 3.58
N THR A 107 7.42 -3.88 3.25
CA THR A 107 8.22 -3.53 2.07
C THR A 107 7.46 -3.86 0.78
N PRO A 108 7.70 -3.15 -0.35
CA PRO A 108 7.07 -3.46 -1.63
C PRO A 108 7.24 -4.91 -2.09
N GLY A 109 8.39 -5.52 -1.77
CA GLY A 109 8.65 -6.93 -2.09
C GLY A 109 7.79 -7.90 -1.27
N LEU A 110 7.61 -7.64 0.04
CA LEU A 110 6.73 -8.43 0.89
C LEU A 110 5.27 -8.27 0.44
N ALA A 111 4.82 -7.03 0.21
CA ALA A 111 3.47 -6.75 -0.29
C ALA A 111 3.18 -7.46 -1.62
N SER A 112 4.15 -7.48 -2.55
CA SER A 112 4.02 -8.20 -3.82
C SER A 112 3.85 -9.70 -3.64
N ARG A 113 4.60 -10.33 -2.73
CA ARG A 113 4.50 -11.78 -2.47
C ARG A 113 3.19 -12.16 -1.77
N LEU A 114 2.77 -11.37 -0.78
CA LEU A 114 1.48 -11.56 -0.13
C LEU A 114 0.35 -11.38 -1.14
N GLY A 115 0.43 -10.36 -1.99
CA GLY A 115 -0.55 -10.13 -3.04
C GLY A 115 -0.61 -11.27 -4.06
N ALA A 116 0.54 -11.83 -4.47
CA ALA A 116 0.58 -12.98 -5.36
C ALA A 116 -0.05 -14.22 -4.72
N ALA A 117 0.19 -14.47 -3.43
CA ALA A 117 -0.43 -15.58 -2.70
C ALA A 117 -1.95 -15.40 -2.60
N LEU A 118 -2.43 -14.18 -2.33
CA LEU A 118 -3.86 -13.86 -2.31
C LEU A 118 -4.54 -14.05 -3.67
N ASP A 119 -3.86 -13.66 -4.76
CA ASP A 119 -4.42 -13.77 -6.10
C ASP A 119 -4.44 -15.22 -6.64
N LEU A 120 -3.42 -16.02 -6.27
CA LEU A 120 -3.25 -17.38 -6.80
C LEU A 120 -3.81 -18.47 -5.87
N GLY A 121 -3.96 -18.19 -4.57
CA GLY A 121 -4.31 -19.19 -3.56
C GLY A 121 -3.22 -20.25 -3.32
N GLU A 122 -2.01 -20.02 -3.82
CA GLU A 122 -0.85 -20.91 -3.67
C GLU A 122 0.46 -20.12 -3.60
N VAL A 123 1.46 -20.74 -2.98
CA VAL A 123 2.85 -20.28 -3.02
C VAL A 123 3.65 -21.15 -3.97
N ARG A 124 4.33 -20.49 -4.90
CA ARG A 124 5.28 -21.11 -5.83
C ARG A 124 6.70 -20.85 -5.36
N ALA A 125 7.36 -21.90 -4.87
CA ALA A 125 8.77 -21.89 -4.51
C ALA A 125 9.59 -22.46 -5.67
N GLU A 126 9.90 -21.62 -6.66
CA GLU A 126 10.71 -21.96 -7.84
C GLU A 126 12.12 -21.36 -7.70
N ARG A 127 12.89 -21.89 -6.74
CA ARG A 127 14.23 -21.38 -6.37
C ARG A 127 15.19 -22.53 -6.11
N ASP A 128 16.49 -22.24 -6.23
CA ASP A 128 17.56 -23.17 -5.87
C ASP A 128 17.52 -24.53 -6.60
N GLY A 129 17.05 -24.53 -7.85
CA GLY A 129 16.95 -25.73 -8.69
C GLY A 129 15.79 -26.66 -8.29
N PHE A 130 14.85 -26.15 -7.49
CA PHE A 130 13.66 -26.86 -7.06
C PHE A 130 12.40 -26.04 -7.36
N ALA A 131 11.32 -26.74 -7.70
CA ALA A 131 10.00 -26.15 -7.92
C ALA A 131 8.99 -26.87 -7.03
N ALA A 132 8.42 -26.15 -6.07
CA ALA A 132 7.28 -26.60 -5.30
C ALA A 132 6.11 -25.66 -5.42
N ARG A 133 4.91 -26.25 -5.36
CA ARG A 133 3.66 -25.53 -5.20
C ARG A 133 2.99 -26.02 -3.93
N HIS A 134 2.59 -25.08 -3.09
CA HIS A 134 1.92 -25.36 -1.84
C HIS A 134 0.67 -24.48 -1.76
N PRO A 135 -0.50 -25.05 -1.42
CA PRO A 135 -1.70 -24.26 -1.16
C PRO A 135 -1.43 -23.16 -0.12
N ALA A 136 -2.05 -22.01 -0.31
CA ALA A 136 -1.97 -20.85 0.57
C ALA A 136 -3.25 -20.00 0.45
N ARG A 137 -4.41 -20.65 0.57
CA ARG A 137 -5.72 -19.99 0.61
C ARG A 137 -5.89 -19.39 2.01
N ILE A 138 -5.51 -18.14 2.14
CA ILE A 138 -5.43 -17.45 3.42
C ILE A 138 -6.37 -16.24 3.44
N VAL A 139 -6.89 -15.96 4.63
CA VAL A 139 -7.42 -14.63 4.97
C VAL A 139 -6.27 -13.80 5.54
N LEU A 140 -5.91 -12.69 4.90
CA LEU A 140 -4.85 -11.80 5.38
C LEU A 140 -5.41 -10.69 6.28
N VAL A 141 -4.98 -10.67 7.54
CA VAL A 141 -5.22 -9.55 8.45
C VAL A 141 -3.97 -8.66 8.47
N ALA A 142 -4.07 -7.47 7.88
CA ALA A 142 -3.03 -6.47 7.90
C ALA A 142 -3.26 -5.52 9.08
N LEU A 143 -2.48 -5.67 10.16
CA LEU A 143 -2.53 -4.76 11.30
C LEU A 143 -1.76 -3.49 10.96
N ASP A 144 -2.46 -2.37 10.85
CA ASP A 144 -1.91 -1.07 10.50
C ASP A 144 -1.84 -0.20 11.76
N GLU A 145 -0.62 0.06 12.22
CA GLU A 145 -0.33 0.85 13.42
C GLU A 145 0.16 2.27 13.07
N GLY A 146 -0.08 2.72 11.83
CA GLY A 146 0.39 4.00 11.34
C GLY A 146 -0.22 5.19 12.10
N ALA A 147 0.66 6.02 12.66
CA ALA A 147 0.25 7.22 13.39
C ALA A 147 -0.01 8.40 12.44
N GLU A 148 0.79 8.51 11.39
CA GLU A 148 0.71 9.57 10.39
C GLU A 148 -0.12 9.14 9.17
N PRO A 149 -0.71 10.08 8.39
CA PRO A 149 -1.48 9.74 7.18
C PRO A 149 -0.68 8.99 6.10
N GLU A 150 0.64 9.17 6.07
CA GLU A 150 1.57 8.52 5.14
C GLU A 150 1.93 7.10 5.55
N GLU A 151 1.86 6.81 6.85
CA GLU A 151 2.08 5.48 7.41
C GLU A 151 0.80 4.68 7.20
N CYS A 152 0.74 3.99 6.06
CA CYS A 152 -0.40 3.17 5.69
C CYS A 152 0.05 1.88 5.00
N THR A 153 -0.80 0.87 5.10
CA THR A 153 -0.65 -0.39 4.37
C THR A 153 -0.43 -0.11 2.88
N PRO A 154 0.60 -0.72 2.23
CA PRO A 154 0.89 -0.47 0.82
C PRO A 154 -0.32 -0.65 -0.08
N ALA A 155 -0.57 0.30 -0.97
CA ALA A 155 -1.74 0.29 -1.86
C ALA A 155 -1.88 -1.02 -2.66
N ALA A 156 -0.77 -1.61 -3.10
CA ALA A 156 -0.77 -2.88 -3.80
C ALA A 156 -1.35 -4.04 -2.97
N LEU A 157 -1.17 -4.02 -1.64
CA LEU A 157 -1.75 -4.99 -0.74
C LEU A 157 -3.18 -4.60 -0.34
N ALA A 158 -3.40 -3.33 -0.01
CA ALA A 158 -4.71 -2.80 0.38
C ALA A 158 -5.80 -3.06 -0.67
N GLU A 159 -5.44 -2.97 -1.95
CA GLU A 159 -6.33 -3.30 -3.05
C GLU A 159 -6.89 -4.72 -2.96
N ARG A 160 -6.15 -5.66 -2.37
CA ARG A 160 -6.48 -7.09 -2.31
C ARG A 160 -7.23 -7.51 -1.04
N LEU A 161 -7.59 -6.57 -0.16
CA LEU A 161 -8.23 -6.84 1.13
C LEU A 161 -9.59 -6.18 1.19
N ALA A 162 -10.68 -6.95 1.15
CA ALA A 162 -12.03 -6.40 1.08
C ALA A 162 -12.33 -5.32 2.12
N PHE A 163 -11.96 -5.53 3.39
CA PHE A 163 -12.40 -4.67 4.48
C PHE A 163 -11.31 -3.74 5.00
N HIS A 164 -11.66 -2.47 5.23
CA HIS A 164 -10.79 -1.49 5.86
C HIS A 164 -11.45 -1.04 7.16
N LEU A 165 -11.00 -1.59 8.28
CA LEU A 165 -11.59 -1.39 9.60
C LEU A 165 -10.75 -0.39 10.40
N ASN A 166 -11.39 0.59 11.02
CA ASN A 166 -10.75 1.49 11.98
C ASN A 166 -11.26 1.17 13.40
N LEU A 167 -10.40 0.57 14.23
CA LEU A 167 -10.77 0.16 15.58
C LEU A 167 -10.16 1.07 16.66
N GLU A 168 -9.45 2.16 16.30
CA GLU A 168 -8.72 3.02 17.24
C GLU A 168 -9.65 3.63 18.32
N LEU A 169 -10.85 4.06 17.88
CA LEU A 169 -11.84 4.74 18.73
C LEU A 169 -12.98 3.83 19.19
N LEU A 170 -12.97 2.55 18.80
CA LEU A 170 -14.01 1.61 19.17
C LEU A 170 -13.75 1.04 20.58
N ARG A 171 -14.83 0.60 21.20
CA ARG A 171 -14.80 -0.10 22.48
C ARG A 171 -15.47 -1.45 22.26
N PRO A 172 -14.84 -2.56 22.67
CA PRO A 172 -15.49 -3.85 22.55
C PRO A 172 -16.69 -3.88 23.49
N ASP A 173 -17.88 -3.88 22.90
CA ASP A 173 -19.16 -3.98 23.59
C ASP A 173 -20.06 -5.04 22.90
N GLY A 174 -21.03 -5.55 23.65
CA GLY A 174 -21.94 -6.59 23.14
C GLY A 174 -21.31 -7.96 22.92
N ALA A 175 -22.17 -8.97 22.80
CA ALA A 175 -21.77 -10.32 22.41
C ALA A 175 -21.63 -10.40 20.88
N PRO A 176 -20.71 -11.23 20.36
CA PRO A 176 -20.62 -11.47 18.92
C PRO A 176 -21.94 -12.02 18.39
N ARG A 177 -22.46 -11.40 17.32
CA ARG A 177 -23.72 -11.79 16.68
C ARG A 177 -23.65 -13.17 16.02
N TRP A 178 -22.48 -13.53 15.50
CA TRP A 178 -22.27 -14.74 14.69
C TRP A 178 -21.31 -15.71 15.38
N THR A 179 -21.61 -16.99 15.26
CA THR A 179 -20.81 -18.09 15.79
C THR A 179 -20.08 -18.84 14.66
N GLY A 180 -19.18 -19.76 15.04
CA GLY A 180 -18.53 -20.65 14.07
C GLY A 180 -19.50 -21.64 13.41
N GLU A 181 -20.65 -21.93 14.02
CA GLU A 181 -21.71 -22.76 13.43
C GLU A 181 -22.45 -21.98 12.35
N ASP A 182 -22.84 -20.73 12.63
CA ASP A 182 -23.47 -19.84 11.65
C ASP A 182 -22.59 -19.66 10.40
N VAL A 183 -21.28 -19.46 10.59
CA VAL A 183 -20.31 -19.36 9.48
C VAL A 183 -20.22 -20.66 8.69
N ARG A 184 -20.25 -21.82 9.36
CA ARG A 184 -20.21 -23.13 8.67
C ARG A 184 -21.44 -23.31 7.79
N ASP A 185 -22.62 -22.98 8.30
CA ASP A 185 -23.88 -23.09 7.55
C ASP A 185 -23.93 -22.08 6.41
N ALA A 186 -23.46 -20.86 6.64
CA ALA A 186 -23.35 -19.83 5.60
C ALA A 186 -22.39 -20.26 4.47
N ARG A 187 -21.26 -20.89 4.78
CA ARG A 187 -20.34 -21.46 3.76
C ARG A 187 -21.02 -22.49 2.87
N LEU A 188 -21.85 -23.36 3.46
CA LEU A 188 -22.60 -24.37 2.71
C LEU A 188 -23.65 -23.70 1.81
N ARG A 189 -24.40 -22.73 2.36
CA ARG A 189 -25.42 -21.98 1.65
C ARG A 189 -24.85 -21.16 0.49
N LEU A 190 -23.73 -20.48 0.69
CA LEU A 190 -23.07 -19.65 -0.33
C LEU A 190 -22.68 -20.47 -1.58
N LYS A 191 -22.31 -21.74 -1.41
CA LYS A 191 -22.00 -22.65 -2.53
C LYS A 191 -23.21 -22.99 -3.40
N THR A 192 -24.41 -22.95 -2.82
CA THR A 192 -25.67 -23.28 -3.51
C THR A 192 -26.47 -22.05 -3.91
N MET A 193 -26.04 -20.83 -3.53
CA MET A 193 -26.69 -19.59 -3.93
C MET A 193 -26.61 -19.41 -5.45
N ALA A 194 -27.69 -18.91 -6.03
CA ALA A 194 -27.74 -18.55 -7.44
C ALA A 194 -26.62 -17.54 -7.78
N PRO A 195 -26.17 -17.53 -9.06
CA PRO A 195 -25.37 -16.43 -9.57
C PRO A 195 -26.08 -15.08 -9.31
N PRO A 196 -25.30 -14.02 -9.07
CA PRO A 196 -25.88 -12.68 -8.92
C PRO A 196 -26.57 -12.26 -10.22
N ALA A 197 -27.70 -11.59 -10.09
CA ALA A 197 -28.40 -11.00 -11.23
C ALA A 197 -27.60 -9.82 -11.80
N GLU A 198 -27.77 -9.54 -13.10
CA GLU A 198 -26.97 -8.53 -13.81
C GLU A 198 -27.24 -7.10 -13.31
N ASP A 199 -28.49 -6.80 -12.99
CA ASP A 199 -28.95 -5.55 -12.37
C ASP A 199 -28.20 -5.25 -11.05
N LEU A 200 -28.05 -6.27 -10.20
CA LEU A 200 -27.32 -6.16 -8.94
C LEU A 200 -25.85 -5.77 -9.17
N VAL A 201 -25.22 -6.37 -10.19
CA VAL A 201 -23.83 -6.07 -10.55
C VAL A 201 -23.70 -4.65 -11.07
N GLU A 202 -24.64 -4.24 -11.92
CA GLU A 202 -24.71 -2.88 -12.46
C GLU A 202 -24.87 -1.84 -11.34
N SER A 203 -25.83 -2.01 -10.42
CA SER A 203 -26.04 -1.07 -9.31
C SER A 203 -24.79 -0.91 -8.44
N ILE A 204 -24.05 -2.00 -8.18
CA ILE A 204 -22.78 -1.93 -7.44
C ILE A 204 -21.72 -1.14 -8.22
N CYS A 205 -21.62 -1.35 -9.54
CA CYS A 205 -20.68 -0.63 -10.39
C CYS A 205 -20.99 0.86 -10.51
N VAL A 206 -22.28 1.23 -10.62
CA VAL A 206 -22.76 2.61 -10.61
C VAL A 206 -22.41 3.28 -9.28
N ALA A 207 -22.76 2.63 -8.16
CA ALA A 207 -22.44 3.15 -6.83
C ALA A 207 -20.92 3.32 -6.63
N ALA A 208 -20.11 2.32 -6.99
CA ALA A 208 -18.64 2.42 -6.89
C ALA A 208 -18.08 3.60 -7.71
N SER A 209 -18.61 3.82 -8.91
CA SER A 209 -18.22 4.93 -9.79
C SER A 209 -18.59 6.30 -9.19
N ALA A 210 -19.76 6.43 -8.57
CA ALA A 210 -20.20 7.66 -7.91
C ALA A 210 -19.25 8.14 -6.80
N PHE A 211 -18.60 7.21 -6.09
CA PHE A 211 -17.59 7.53 -5.06
C PHE A 211 -16.15 7.61 -5.59
N GLY A 212 -15.95 7.50 -6.91
CA GLY A 212 -14.62 7.49 -7.52
C GLY A 212 -13.80 6.22 -7.22
N VAL A 213 -14.47 5.11 -6.93
CA VAL A 213 -13.87 3.79 -6.71
C VAL A 213 -13.83 3.05 -8.04
N LEU A 214 -12.79 3.31 -8.83
CA LEU A 214 -12.63 2.75 -10.19
C LEU A 214 -12.10 1.31 -10.23
N SER A 215 -11.90 0.69 -9.08
CA SER A 215 -11.40 -0.70 -9.03
C SER A 215 -12.54 -1.69 -9.18
N THR A 216 -12.44 -2.56 -10.19
CA THR A 216 -13.32 -3.71 -10.35
C THR A 216 -13.23 -4.69 -9.18
N ARG A 217 -12.08 -4.76 -8.50
CA ARG A 217 -11.92 -5.62 -7.33
C ARG A 217 -12.78 -5.14 -6.16
N ALA A 218 -12.93 -3.83 -5.97
CA ALA A 218 -13.81 -3.29 -4.95
C ALA A 218 -15.27 -3.68 -5.22
N ALA A 219 -15.75 -3.55 -6.47
CA ALA A 219 -17.08 -4.00 -6.85
C ALA A 219 -17.29 -5.50 -6.61
N LEU A 220 -16.31 -6.34 -6.99
CA LEU A 220 -16.36 -7.78 -6.72
C LEU A 220 -16.37 -8.10 -5.22
N PHE A 221 -15.60 -7.38 -4.40
CA PHE A 221 -15.62 -7.55 -2.95
C PHE A 221 -16.95 -7.12 -2.33
N THR A 222 -17.55 -6.02 -2.80
CA THR A 222 -18.89 -5.60 -2.37
C THR A 222 -19.92 -6.68 -2.65
N LEU A 223 -19.91 -7.22 -3.87
CA LEU A 223 -20.82 -8.30 -4.26
C LEU A 223 -20.61 -9.57 -3.40
N ARG A 224 -19.35 -9.99 -3.21
CA ARG A 224 -19.03 -11.16 -2.37
C ARG A 224 -19.43 -10.95 -0.91
N ALA A 225 -19.17 -9.77 -0.36
CA ALA A 225 -19.54 -9.42 1.01
C ALA A 225 -21.08 -9.43 1.18
N ALA A 226 -21.82 -8.89 0.21
CA ALA A 226 -23.29 -8.90 0.24
C ALA A 226 -23.84 -10.34 0.16
N ARG A 227 -23.29 -11.18 -0.71
CA ARG A 227 -23.67 -12.61 -0.78
C ARG A 227 -23.32 -13.38 0.50
N ALA A 228 -22.15 -13.13 1.08
CA ALA A 228 -21.75 -13.73 2.34
C ALA A 228 -22.63 -13.26 3.51
N SER A 229 -23.05 -11.99 3.51
CA SER A 229 -23.99 -11.43 4.50
C SER A 229 -25.36 -12.09 4.38
N ALA A 230 -25.90 -12.19 3.17
CA ALA A 230 -27.16 -12.89 2.91
C ALA A 230 -27.10 -14.34 3.40
N ALA A 231 -25.99 -15.02 3.09
CA ALA A 231 -25.76 -16.39 3.53
C ALA A 231 -25.69 -16.51 5.05
N LEU A 232 -25.02 -15.59 5.77
CA LEU A 232 -25.01 -15.55 7.25
C LEU A 232 -26.40 -15.34 7.83
N ALA A 233 -27.20 -14.47 7.21
CA ALA A 233 -28.58 -14.24 7.60
C ALA A 233 -29.53 -15.40 7.24
N GLY A 234 -29.04 -16.52 6.71
CA GLY A 234 -29.85 -17.69 6.35
C GLY A 234 -30.55 -17.57 4.99
N ARG A 235 -30.31 -16.49 4.23
CA ARG A 235 -30.97 -16.21 2.95
C ARG A 235 -30.18 -16.77 1.76
N THR A 236 -30.89 -16.99 0.65
CA THR A 236 -30.32 -17.46 -0.62
C THR A 236 -30.25 -16.38 -1.70
N HIS A 237 -30.77 -15.19 -1.41
CA HIS A 237 -30.76 -14.02 -2.29
C HIS A 237 -30.24 -12.81 -1.50
N VAL A 238 -29.57 -11.90 -2.18
CA VAL A 238 -29.00 -10.67 -1.59
C VAL A 238 -30.14 -9.67 -1.36
N GLY A 239 -30.30 -9.22 -0.12
CA GLY A 239 -31.24 -8.15 0.22
C GLY A 239 -30.57 -6.77 0.29
N GLU A 240 -31.39 -5.73 0.47
CA GLU A 240 -30.91 -4.35 0.58
C GLU A 240 -29.98 -4.14 1.78
N GLU A 241 -30.28 -4.74 2.93
CA GLU A 241 -29.44 -4.66 4.13
C GLU A 241 -28.03 -5.23 3.90
N ASP A 242 -27.93 -6.31 3.10
CA ASP A 242 -26.64 -6.95 2.79
C ASP A 242 -25.80 -6.07 1.88
N LEU A 243 -26.46 -5.43 0.91
CA LEU A 243 -25.85 -4.48 -0.02
C LEU A 243 -25.36 -3.23 0.72
N ALA A 244 -26.20 -2.65 1.56
CA ALA A 244 -25.84 -1.51 2.39
C ALA A 244 -24.62 -1.83 3.26
N LEU A 245 -24.66 -2.94 4.01
CA LEU A 245 -23.53 -3.38 4.83
C LEU A 245 -22.25 -3.57 4.01
N ALA A 246 -22.33 -4.27 2.87
CA ALA A 246 -21.19 -4.49 2.00
C ALA A 246 -20.61 -3.19 1.45
N ALA A 247 -21.47 -2.24 1.07
CA ALA A 247 -21.06 -0.94 0.57
C ALA A 247 -20.37 -0.10 1.66
N ARG A 248 -20.88 -0.12 2.92
CA ARG A 248 -20.25 0.52 4.07
C ARG A 248 -18.88 -0.09 4.40
N LEU A 249 -18.74 -1.41 4.33
CA LEU A 249 -17.49 -2.11 4.66
C LEU A 249 -16.42 -2.05 3.56
N VAL A 250 -16.83 -1.96 2.28
CA VAL A 250 -15.92 -2.07 1.12
C VAL A 250 -15.76 -0.76 0.37
N LEU A 251 -16.85 -0.08 -0.01
CA LEU A 251 -16.81 1.12 -0.86
C LEU A 251 -16.52 2.38 -0.06
N ALA A 252 -17.18 2.58 1.09
CA ALA A 252 -17.01 3.80 1.89
C ALA A 252 -15.54 4.08 2.26
N PRO A 253 -14.74 3.09 2.73
CA PRO A 253 -13.33 3.33 3.06
C PRO A 253 -12.42 3.57 1.84
N ARG A 254 -12.94 3.36 0.62
CA ARG A 254 -12.23 3.54 -0.65
C ARG A 254 -12.66 4.79 -1.41
N ALA A 255 -13.71 5.48 -0.96
CA ALA A 255 -14.26 6.65 -1.61
C ALA A 255 -13.20 7.75 -1.79
N ARG A 256 -13.18 8.36 -2.97
CA ARG A 256 -12.27 9.46 -3.37
C ARG A 256 -13.00 10.72 -3.82
N LEU A 257 -14.28 10.58 -4.10
CA LEU A 257 -15.21 11.64 -4.44
C LEU A 257 -16.34 11.62 -3.41
N ALA A 258 -16.81 12.81 -3.04
CA ALA A 258 -18.15 12.90 -2.49
C ALA A 258 -19.13 12.78 -3.67
N PRO A 259 -20.22 12.01 -3.54
CA PRO A 259 -21.23 11.94 -4.58
C PRO A 259 -21.80 13.35 -4.79
N PRO A 260 -22.17 13.72 -6.02
CA PRO A 260 -22.80 15.01 -6.28
C PRO A 260 -23.98 15.19 -5.32
N MET A 261 -24.05 16.35 -4.67
CA MET A 261 -25.29 16.75 -4.01
C MET A 261 -26.28 16.98 -5.13
N GLU A 262 -27.42 16.29 -5.10
CA GLU A 262 -28.55 16.76 -5.88
C GLU A 262 -28.88 18.16 -5.35
N GLU A 263 -28.53 19.18 -6.11
CA GLU A 263 -29.29 20.41 -6.06
C GLU A 263 -30.74 19.99 -6.31
N ALA A 264 -31.63 20.29 -5.37
CA ALA A 264 -33.06 20.08 -5.55
C ALA A 264 -33.48 20.81 -6.83
N GLY A 265 -33.47 20.08 -7.95
CA GLY A 265 -33.87 20.59 -9.25
C GLY A 265 -35.35 20.94 -9.16
N GLU A 266 -35.70 22.12 -9.67
CA GLU A 266 -37.08 22.49 -9.94
C GLU A 266 -37.81 21.33 -10.64
N PRO A 267 -39.07 21.01 -10.24
CA PRO A 267 -39.80 19.92 -10.84
C PRO A 267 -39.86 20.11 -12.36
N PRO A 268 -39.60 19.05 -13.15
CA PRO A 268 -39.57 19.18 -14.60
C PRO A 268 -40.94 19.66 -15.10
N PRO A 269 -40.98 20.51 -16.15
CA PRO A 269 -42.24 20.92 -16.74
C PRO A 269 -43.00 19.69 -17.27
N PRO A 270 -44.34 19.65 -17.14
CA PRO A 270 -45.12 18.53 -17.62
C PRO A 270 -45.07 18.53 -19.16
N GLY A 271 -44.30 17.61 -19.72
CA GLY A 271 -44.17 17.42 -21.16
C GLY A 271 -44.12 15.93 -21.49
N ASP A 272 -45.02 15.51 -22.37
CA ASP A 272 -45.28 14.15 -22.84
C ASP A 272 -44.02 13.28 -22.94
N ARG A 273 -43.86 12.34 -21.99
CA ARG A 273 -42.95 11.21 -22.16
C ARG A 273 -43.73 10.06 -22.76
N SER A 274 -43.28 9.63 -23.94
CA SER A 274 -43.67 8.39 -24.58
C SER A 274 -43.49 7.24 -23.58
N GLU A 275 -44.57 6.51 -23.31
CA GLU A 275 -44.57 5.31 -22.46
C GLU A 275 -43.85 4.16 -23.18
N GLN A 276 -42.51 4.19 -23.18
CA GLN A 276 -41.67 3.11 -23.70
C GLN A 276 -40.19 3.28 -23.27
N GLU A 277 -39.95 3.66 -22.02
CA GLU A 277 -38.65 3.43 -21.36
C GLU A 277 -38.83 2.28 -20.36
N SER A 278 -38.03 1.23 -20.54
CA SER A 278 -38.14 -0.10 -19.94
C SER A 278 -38.24 -0.08 -18.41
N GLU A 279 -39.22 -0.81 -17.84
CA GLU A 279 -39.39 -1.00 -16.37
C GLU A 279 -38.15 -1.57 -15.65
N THR A 280 -37.17 -2.10 -16.39
CA THR A 280 -35.93 -2.66 -15.84
C THR A 280 -34.88 -1.59 -15.49
N ASP A 281 -34.78 -0.50 -16.27
CA ASP A 281 -33.77 0.55 -16.03
C ASP A 281 -34.11 1.36 -14.76
N THR A 282 -35.40 1.62 -14.52
CA THR A 282 -35.87 2.34 -13.33
C THR A 282 -35.61 1.59 -12.02
N ALA A 283 -35.63 0.26 -12.03
CA ALA A 283 -35.34 -0.55 -10.84
C ALA A 283 -33.85 -0.59 -10.49
N SER A 284 -32.98 -0.69 -11.51
CA SER A 284 -31.51 -0.68 -11.36
C SER A 284 -31.02 0.67 -10.83
N ASP A 285 -31.55 1.78 -11.36
CA ASP A 285 -31.23 3.13 -10.91
C ASP A 285 -31.65 3.35 -9.45
N ALA A 286 -32.86 2.95 -9.07
CA ALA A 286 -33.34 3.09 -7.69
C ALA A 286 -32.50 2.28 -6.68
N ALA A 287 -31.98 1.11 -7.07
CA ALA A 287 -31.11 0.30 -6.21
C ALA A 287 -29.70 0.93 -6.10
N ALA A 288 -29.19 1.49 -7.20
CA ALA A 288 -27.93 2.24 -7.21
C ALA A 288 -28.01 3.50 -6.32
N GLU A 289 -29.11 4.25 -6.38
CA GLU A 289 -29.36 5.41 -5.51
C GLU A 289 -29.34 5.03 -4.03
N ARG A 290 -30.03 3.95 -3.65
CA ARG A 290 -30.03 3.44 -2.26
C ARG A 290 -28.63 3.03 -1.79
N LEU A 291 -27.84 2.41 -2.65
CA LEU A 291 -26.43 2.10 -2.38
C LEU A 291 -25.58 3.37 -2.17
N VAL A 292 -25.80 4.38 -3.00
CA VAL A 292 -25.15 5.69 -2.85
C VAL A 292 -25.50 6.31 -1.49
N GLU A 293 -26.76 6.26 -1.09
CA GLU A 293 -27.17 6.82 0.20
C GLU A 293 -26.59 6.04 1.38
N ALA A 294 -26.57 4.70 1.33
CA ALA A 294 -25.96 3.88 2.37
C ALA A 294 -24.46 4.15 2.55
N VAL A 295 -23.72 4.33 1.46
CA VAL A 295 -22.30 4.72 1.53
C VAL A 295 -22.15 6.14 2.04
N ARG A 296 -22.98 7.08 1.57
CA ARG A 296 -22.96 8.48 2.04
C ARG A 296 -23.19 8.57 3.55
N ALA A 297 -24.14 7.81 4.09
CA ALA A 297 -24.41 7.75 5.53
C ALA A 297 -23.23 7.19 6.36
N ALA A 298 -22.39 6.34 5.77
CA ALA A 298 -21.20 5.79 6.43
C ALA A 298 -19.96 6.70 6.32
N LEU A 299 -19.97 7.69 5.42
CA LEU A 299 -18.88 8.65 5.31
C LEU A 299 -18.93 9.66 6.46
N PRO A 300 -17.78 10.07 7.03
CA PRO A 300 -17.75 11.13 8.04
C PRO A 300 -18.38 12.44 7.52
N ALA A 301 -19.07 13.20 8.37
CA ALA A 301 -19.66 14.48 7.99
C ALA A 301 -18.63 15.47 7.39
N ASP A 302 -17.39 15.43 7.88
CA ASP A 302 -16.28 16.26 7.38
C ASP A 302 -15.51 15.60 6.22
N PHE A 303 -16.00 14.51 5.62
CA PHE A 303 -15.28 13.73 4.62
C PHE A 303 -14.78 14.57 3.43
N LEU A 304 -15.59 15.53 2.95
CA LEU A 304 -15.18 16.43 1.88
C LEU A 304 -14.03 17.34 2.31
N ALA A 305 -14.09 17.89 3.53
CA ALA A 305 -13.01 18.69 4.11
C ALA A 305 -11.74 17.85 4.31
N GLN A 306 -11.88 16.61 4.80
CA GLN A 306 -10.77 15.66 4.95
C GLN A 306 -10.16 15.27 3.60
N LEU A 307 -10.95 15.10 2.54
CA LEU A 307 -10.43 14.83 1.20
C LEU A 307 -9.64 16.02 0.63
N LEU A 308 -10.12 17.24 0.87
CA LEU A 308 -9.43 18.47 0.46
C LEU A 308 -8.11 18.63 1.21
N THR A 309 -8.11 18.40 2.53
CA THR A 309 -6.91 18.43 3.38
C THR A 309 -5.93 17.30 3.04
N ALA A 310 -6.40 16.07 2.84
CA ALA A 310 -5.54 14.95 2.46
C ALA A 310 -4.91 15.15 1.06
N ARG A 311 -5.60 15.84 0.14
CA ARG A 311 -5.02 16.21 -1.17
C ARG A 311 -3.93 17.27 -1.02
N THR A 312 -4.08 18.26 -0.14
CA THR A 312 -3.06 19.28 0.11
C THR A 312 -1.86 18.69 0.86
N GLU A 313 -2.11 17.84 1.87
CA GLU A 313 -1.09 17.10 2.62
C GLU A 313 -0.34 16.10 1.76
N ARG A 314 -0.99 15.27 0.93
CA ARG A 314 -0.28 14.37 -0.01
C ARG A 314 0.57 15.12 -1.01
N ARG A 315 0.15 16.33 -1.41
CA ARG A 315 0.93 17.19 -2.31
C ARG A 315 2.12 17.84 -1.60
N ALA A 316 2.02 18.07 -0.28
CA ALA A 316 3.14 18.42 0.58
C ALA A 316 4.06 17.20 0.84
N ALA A 317 3.51 16.03 1.13
CA ALA A 317 4.22 14.77 1.39
C ALA A 317 4.96 14.22 0.16
N ALA A 318 4.39 14.37 -1.04
CA ALA A 318 5.09 14.09 -2.29
C ALA A 318 6.33 14.98 -2.47
N ARG A 319 6.39 16.14 -1.79
CA ARG A 319 7.59 16.98 -1.67
C ARG A 319 8.48 16.57 -0.49
N THR A 320 7.95 15.98 0.59
CA THR A 320 8.72 15.51 1.78
C THR A 320 9.47 14.19 1.57
N ASN A 321 9.24 13.46 0.47
CA ASN A 321 9.99 12.24 0.13
C ASN A 321 11.47 12.49 -0.29
N GLY A 322 12.09 13.53 0.29
CA GLY A 322 13.49 13.92 0.21
C GLY A 322 14.49 12.95 0.84
N SER A 323 14.19 11.66 0.86
CA SER A 323 15.18 10.63 1.19
C SER A 323 15.59 9.95 -0.11
N GLY A 324 16.80 10.25 -0.60
CA GLY A 324 17.24 9.94 -1.95
C GLY A 324 16.99 8.50 -2.43
N ALA A 325 16.95 8.34 -3.75
CA ALA A 325 16.60 7.09 -4.42
C ALA A 325 17.46 5.92 -3.90
N ALA A 326 16.84 4.75 -3.77
CA ALA A 326 17.55 3.54 -3.40
C ALA A 326 18.49 3.11 -4.56
N ALA A 327 19.79 3.08 -4.30
CA ALA A 327 20.80 2.58 -5.22
C ALA A 327 21.33 1.22 -4.78
N LYS A 328 21.72 0.40 -5.76
CA LYS A 328 22.37 -0.89 -5.54
C LYS A 328 23.84 -0.65 -5.16
N SER A 329 24.31 -1.32 -4.12
CA SER A 329 25.69 -1.29 -3.64
C SER A 329 26.20 -2.71 -3.44
N ALA A 330 27.46 -2.96 -3.78
CA ALA A 330 28.09 -4.28 -3.61
C ALA A 330 28.65 -4.49 -2.19
N GLN A 331 28.94 -3.41 -1.45
CA GLN A 331 29.71 -3.49 -0.22
C GLN A 331 28.99 -2.95 1.03
N ARG A 332 28.09 -1.97 0.89
CA ARG A 332 27.47 -1.27 2.03
C ARG A 332 25.98 -1.04 1.83
N GLY A 333 25.22 -1.07 2.93
CA GLY A 333 23.77 -0.79 2.94
C GLY A 333 22.94 -1.94 3.52
N ARG A 334 21.62 -1.86 3.35
CA ARG A 334 20.67 -2.91 3.74
C ARG A 334 20.79 -4.10 2.78
N PRO A 335 20.94 -5.35 3.23
CA PRO A 335 21.03 -6.49 2.33
C PRO A 335 19.76 -6.64 1.47
N LEU A 336 19.94 -6.81 0.15
CA LEU A 336 18.89 -7.00 -0.86
C LEU A 336 18.71 -8.46 -1.30
N GLY A 337 19.55 -9.36 -0.79
CA GLY A 337 19.63 -10.77 -1.21
C GLY A 337 20.97 -11.10 -1.88
N ALA A 338 21.08 -12.31 -2.40
CA ALA A 338 22.31 -12.80 -3.05
C ALA A 338 22.12 -13.01 -4.56
N ARG A 339 23.20 -12.93 -5.33
CA ARG A 339 23.20 -13.15 -6.80
C ARG A 339 24.32 -14.12 -7.19
N ALA A 340 24.05 -14.96 -8.19
CA ALA A 340 25.07 -15.74 -8.88
C ALA A 340 26.10 -14.82 -9.56
N ALA A 341 27.36 -14.91 -9.13
CA ALA A 341 28.46 -14.17 -9.71
C ALA A 341 29.79 -14.81 -9.31
N ASN A 342 30.81 -14.62 -10.16
CA ASN A 342 32.17 -14.99 -9.82
C ASN A 342 32.69 -14.06 -8.72
N LEU A 343 33.24 -14.63 -7.66
CA LEU A 343 33.77 -13.87 -6.52
C LEU A 343 34.96 -13.02 -6.96
N ARG A 344 34.83 -11.69 -6.88
CA ARG A 344 35.92 -10.74 -7.15
C ARG A 344 36.46 -10.17 -5.83
N SER A 345 37.63 -9.54 -5.89
CA SER A 345 38.20 -8.86 -4.72
C SER A 345 37.25 -7.76 -4.22
N GLY A 346 36.88 -7.82 -2.93
CA GLY A 346 35.94 -6.89 -2.30
C GLY A 346 34.47 -7.31 -2.33
N ASP A 347 34.11 -8.42 -2.98
CA ASP A 347 32.76 -8.99 -2.92
C ASP A 347 32.55 -9.78 -1.60
N ARG A 348 31.35 -9.69 -1.02
CA ARG A 348 30.99 -10.49 0.16
C ARG A 348 30.23 -11.75 -0.25
N LEU A 349 30.86 -12.91 -0.07
CA LEU A 349 30.23 -14.21 -0.30
C LEU A 349 29.08 -14.42 0.70
N ASP A 350 27.92 -14.81 0.19
CA ASP A 350 26.80 -15.28 0.97
C ASP A 350 26.93 -16.80 1.15
N LEU A 351 27.43 -17.21 2.32
CA LEU A 351 27.70 -18.62 2.62
C LEU A 351 26.43 -19.48 2.52
N ILE A 352 25.31 -19.01 3.07
CA ILE A 352 24.05 -19.76 3.10
C ILE A 352 23.51 -19.92 1.69
N ALA A 353 23.45 -18.84 0.90
CA ALA A 353 22.98 -18.91 -0.48
C ALA A 353 23.91 -19.75 -1.36
N THR A 354 25.22 -19.72 -1.11
CA THR A 354 26.21 -20.55 -1.82
C THR A 354 26.05 -22.03 -1.51
N LEU A 355 25.91 -22.39 -0.23
CA LEU A 355 25.64 -23.75 0.19
C LEU A 355 24.32 -24.26 -0.38
N ARG A 356 23.29 -23.41 -0.40
CA ARG A 356 22.00 -23.73 -0.99
C ARG A 356 22.09 -24.02 -2.50
N ALA A 357 22.84 -23.20 -3.24
CA ALA A 357 23.10 -23.46 -4.66
C ALA A 357 23.88 -24.77 -4.89
N ALA A 358 24.77 -25.14 -3.97
CA ALA A 358 25.55 -26.38 -4.04
C ALA A 358 24.79 -27.63 -3.57
N ALA A 359 23.80 -27.49 -2.70
CA ALA A 359 23.14 -28.58 -1.98
C ALA A 359 22.45 -29.61 -2.91
N PRO A 360 21.71 -29.25 -3.97
CA PRO A 360 21.09 -30.20 -4.89
C PRO A 360 22.08 -31.12 -5.62
N TRP A 361 23.33 -30.66 -5.79
CA TRP A 361 24.35 -31.36 -6.58
C TRP A 361 25.22 -32.31 -5.76
N GLN A 362 25.02 -32.41 -4.44
CA GLN A 362 25.93 -33.14 -3.56
C GLN A 362 26.02 -34.63 -3.91
N LYS A 363 24.89 -35.30 -4.20
CA LYS A 363 24.88 -36.71 -4.59
C LYS A 363 25.70 -36.98 -5.85
N LEU A 364 25.50 -36.16 -6.89
CA LEU A 364 26.24 -36.27 -8.14
C LEU A 364 27.74 -36.00 -7.95
N ARG A 365 28.08 -34.98 -7.14
CA ARG A 365 29.48 -34.58 -6.93
C ARG A 365 30.25 -35.57 -6.07
N ARG A 366 29.61 -36.22 -5.08
CA ARG A 366 30.25 -37.26 -4.25
C ARG A 366 30.67 -38.47 -5.06
N GLY A 367 29.90 -38.86 -6.09
CA GLY A 367 30.26 -39.97 -6.98
C GLY A 367 31.55 -39.72 -7.79
N ASN A 368 31.92 -38.46 -7.99
CA ASN A 368 33.11 -38.05 -8.74
C ASN A 368 34.18 -37.38 -7.84
N ALA A 369 34.04 -37.46 -6.52
CA ALA A 369 34.92 -36.78 -5.59
C ALA A 369 36.16 -37.66 -5.28
N PRO A 370 37.36 -37.08 -5.24
CA PRO A 370 38.54 -37.81 -4.77
C PRO A 370 38.38 -38.22 -3.30
N GLU A 371 39.04 -39.32 -2.90
CA GLU A 371 39.09 -39.73 -1.51
C GLU A 371 39.62 -38.60 -0.62
N GLY A 372 38.91 -38.30 0.49
CA GLY A 372 39.23 -37.19 1.39
C GLY A 372 38.59 -35.85 1.05
N ALA A 373 37.74 -35.77 0.02
CA ALA A 373 36.98 -34.55 -0.25
C ALA A 373 36.03 -34.18 0.92
N GLY A 374 35.92 -32.88 1.22
CA GLY A 374 35.12 -32.38 2.34
C GLY A 374 33.63 -32.76 2.27
N ARG A 375 32.94 -32.73 3.42
CA ARG A 375 31.52 -33.15 3.55
C ARG A 375 30.55 -32.44 2.59
N VAL A 376 30.86 -31.19 2.22
CA VAL A 376 30.09 -30.39 1.26
C VAL A 376 31.01 -29.89 0.14
N LEU A 377 30.66 -30.23 -1.11
CA LEU A 377 31.44 -29.93 -2.30
C LEU A 377 30.87 -28.69 -2.99
N VAL A 378 31.60 -27.57 -2.98
CA VAL A 378 31.19 -26.29 -3.58
C VAL A 378 32.06 -25.97 -4.81
N LYS A 379 31.43 -25.59 -5.92
CA LYS A 379 32.09 -25.13 -7.16
C LYS A 379 31.94 -23.61 -7.31
N ARG A 380 32.78 -22.98 -8.15
CA ARG A 380 32.69 -21.53 -8.45
C ARG A 380 31.31 -21.11 -8.98
N SER A 381 30.62 -21.97 -9.72
CA SER A 381 29.25 -21.74 -10.21
C SER A 381 28.22 -21.56 -9.10
N ASP A 382 28.49 -22.09 -7.91
CA ASP A 382 27.57 -22.03 -6.78
C ASP A 382 27.72 -20.73 -6.00
N PHE A 383 28.79 -19.96 -6.22
CA PHE A 383 29.04 -18.74 -5.47
C PHE A 383 27.86 -17.76 -5.63
N ARG A 384 27.39 -17.31 -4.48
CA ARG A 384 26.35 -16.28 -4.35
C ARG A 384 26.94 -15.10 -3.61
N ILE A 385 26.87 -13.92 -4.22
CA ILE A 385 27.44 -12.68 -3.68
C ILE A 385 26.32 -11.82 -3.10
N ARG A 386 26.51 -11.35 -1.88
CA ARG A 386 25.55 -10.55 -1.12
C ARG A 386 25.45 -9.15 -1.73
N ARG A 387 24.23 -8.70 -2.00
CA ARG A 387 23.92 -7.37 -2.54
C ARG A 387 23.37 -6.49 -1.45
N PHE A 388 23.64 -5.19 -1.53
CA PHE A 388 23.16 -4.20 -0.59
C PHE A 388 22.37 -3.09 -1.33
N ALA A 389 21.37 -2.52 -0.67
CA ALA A 389 20.70 -1.29 -1.01
C ALA A 389 21.25 -0.18 -0.13
N GLN A 390 21.71 0.89 -0.74
CA GLN A 390 22.07 2.10 -0.04
C GLN A 390 21.17 3.22 -0.53
N ARG A 391 20.60 4.01 0.39
CA ARG A 391 19.90 5.24 0.00
C ARG A 391 20.95 6.26 -0.41
N LEU A 392 20.80 6.81 -1.62
CA LEU A 392 21.64 7.92 -2.07
C LEU A 392 21.32 9.16 -1.25
N GLU A 393 22.30 10.05 -1.09
CA GLU A 393 22.06 11.35 -0.47
C GLU A 393 21.10 12.16 -1.36
N SER A 394 20.13 12.87 -0.78
CA SER A 394 19.24 13.78 -1.50
C SER A 394 19.86 15.17 -1.63
N THR A 395 19.51 15.89 -2.70
CA THR A 395 19.90 17.30 -2.89
C THR A 395 18.72 18.08 -3.43
N THR A 396 18.21 19.03 -2.64
CA THR A 396 17.11 19.91 -3.03
C THR A 396 17.69 21.19 -3.63
N ILE A 397 17.33 21.50 -4.87
CA ILE A 397 17.77 22.68 -5.61
C ILE A 397 16.56 23.62 -5.71
N PHE A 398 16.59 24.70 -4.93
CA PHE A 398 15.59 25.75 -5.01
C PHE A 398 15.93 26.70 -6.14
N VAL A 399 14.95 26.99 -6.99
CA VAL A 399 15.04 27.93 -8.11
C VAL A 399 13.97 28.99 -7.86
N VAL A 400 14.39 30.19 -7.46
CA VAL A 400 13.48 31.23 -6.92
C VAL A 400 13.47 32.46 -7.84
N ASP A 401 12.26 32.85 -8.21
CA ASP A 401 11.96 34.08 -8.97
C ASP A 401 12.05 35.32 -8.06
N ALA A 402 12.82 36.32 -8.49
CA ALA A 402 12.98 37.58 -7.78
C ALA A 402 12.28 38.77 -8.49
N SER A 403 11.46 38.55 -9.53
CA SER A 403 10.82 39.63 -10.32
C SER A 403 9.71 40.41 -9.55
N GLY A 404 9.57 41.73 -9.83
CA GLY A 404 8.85 42.76 -9.02
C GLY A 404 7.30 42.71 -9.05
N SER A 405 6.47 43.68 -8.64
CA SER A 405 6.59 45.00 -7.98
C SER A 405 5.60 45.13 -6.79
N THR A 406 4.92 44.05 -6.40
CA THR A 406 4.15 43.86 -5.16
C THR A 406 4.93 42.99 -4.14
N ALA A 407 6.26 43.12 -4.20
CA ALA A 407 7.22 42.08 -3.88
C ALA A 407 7.38 41.77 -2.37
N ALA A 408 7.15 42.71 -1.45
CA ALA A 408 7.51 42.48 -0.04
C ALA A 408 6.65 41.42 0.66
N GLN A 409 5.32 41.41 0.44
CA GLN A 409 4.41 40.42 1.06
C GLN A 409 4.50 39.04 0.38
N ARG A 410 4.64 38.98 -0.95
CA ARG A 410 4.75 37.71 -1.70
C ARG A 410 6.13 37.06 -1.59
N LEU A 411 7.19 37.86 -1.54
CA LEU A 411 8.53 37.37 -1.23
C LEU A 411 8.60 36.89 0.22
N ALA A 412 7.89 37.54 1.15
CA ALA A 412 7.76 37.04 2.52
C ALA A 412 6.99 35.71 2.59
N GLU A 413 5.94 35.52 1.78
CA GLU A 413 5.20 34.26 1.67
C GLU A 413 6.05 33.14 1.03
N ALA A 414 6.72 33.43 -0.09
CA ALA A 414 7.64 32.48 -0.74
C ALA A 414 8.86 32.16 0.15
N LYS A 415 9.36 33.14 0.90
CA LYS A 415 10.42 32.95 1.91
C LYS A 415 9.93 32.09 3.06
N GLY A 416 8.70 32.28 3.55
CA GLY A 416 8.07 31.41 4.54
C GLY A 416 7.96 29.97 4.04
N ALA A 417 7.49 29.77 2.80
CA ALA A 417 7.42 28.45 2.18
C ALA A 417 8.81 27.79 2.00
N VAL A 418 9.83 28.55 1.57
CA VAL A 418 11.19 28.03 1.44
C VAL A 418 11.83 27.78 2.81
N GLU A 419 11.54 28.56 3.84
CA GLU A 419 12.00 28.30 5.21
C GLU A 419 11.42 27.01 5.79
N THR A 420 10.14 26.72 5.54
CA THR A 420 9.51 25.44 5.88
C THR A 420 10.16 24.28 5.13
N LEU A 421 10.33 24.39 3.81
CA LEU A 421 10.99 23.37 2.99
C LEU A 421 12.49 23.19 3.37
N LEU A 422 13.15 24.24 3.85
CA LEU A 422 14.52 24.19 4.38
C LEU A 422 14.58 23.47 5.74
N ALA A 423 13.59 23.68 6.61
CA ALA A 423 13.46 22.95 7.87
C ALA A 423 13.20 21.46 7.63
N GLU A 424 12.40 21.11 6.62
CA GLU A 424 12.17 19.71 6.19
C GLU A 424 13.43 19.08 5.57
N ALA A 425 14.18 19.83 4.75
CA ALA A 425 15.47 19.38 4.20
C ALA A 425 16.51 19.10 5.29
N TYR A 426 16.43 19.80 6.43
CA TYR A 426 17.28 19.54 7.60
C TYR A 426 16.94 18.22 8.29
N VAL A 427 15.64 17.94 8.54
CA VAL A 427 15.18 16.67 9.14
C VAL A 427 15.59 15.47 8.29
N SER A 428 15.47 15.60 6.96
CA SER A 428 15.84 14.56 5.99
C SER A 428 17.35 14.46 5.69
N ARG A 429 18.20 15.28 6.34
CA ARG A 429 19.65 15.41 6.09
C ARG A 429 20.01 15.65 4.60
N ALA A 430 19.10 16.26 3.86
CA ALA A 430 19.31 16.62 2.45
C ALA A 430 20.33 17.75 2.33
N ARG A 431 21.06 17.78 1.20
CA ARG A 431 21.80 18.98 0.81
C ARG A 431 20.85 19.98 0.17
N VAL A 432 21.13 21.27 0.33
CA VAL A 432 20.35 22.33 -0.26
C VAL A 432 21.22 23.23 -1.12
N ALA A 433 20.71 23.58 -2.31
CA ALA A 433 21.24 24.62 -3.18
C ALA A 433 20.15 25.65 -3.47
N LEU A 434 20.55 26.89 -3.74
CA LEU A 434 19.67 28.01 -4.07
C LEU A 434 20.19 28.71 -5.32
N ILE A 435 19.34 28.78 -6.33
CA ILE A 435 19.51 29.56 -7.55
C ILE A 435 18.41 30.62 -7.51
N ALA A 436 18.79 31.88 -7.54
CA ALA A 436 17.83 32.96 -7.77
C ALA A 436 18.01 33.47 -9.20
N PHE A 437 16.95 33.95 -9.83
CA PHE A 437 17.06 34.54 -11.15
C PHE A 437 16.44 35.93 -11.17
N ARG A 438 17.16 36.86 -11.79
CA ARG A 438 16.81 38.27 -11.92
C ARG A 438 17.30 38.82 -13.24
N GLU A 439 16.62 39.86 -13.72
CA GLU A 439 17.00 40.65 -14.90
C GLU A 439 17.22 39.80 -16.16
N ARG A 440 18.47 39.39 -16.43
CA ARG A 440 18.87 38.67 -17.64
C ARG A 440 19.59 37.34 -17.38
N ARG A 441 19.93 36.98 -16.14
CA ARG A 441 20.70 35.75 -15.84
C ARG A 441 20.32 35.12 -14.48
N PRO A 442 20.39 33.78 -14.37
CA PRO A 442 20.33 33.08 -13.09
C PRO A 442 21.64 33.19 -12.32
N GLU A 443 21.56 33.33 -11.00
CA GLU A 443 22.67 33.45 -10.06
C GLU A 443 22.59 32.34 -9.00
N MET A 444 23.67 31.58 -8.82
CA MET A 444 23.75 30.56 -7.77
C MET A 444 24.13 31.21 -6.43
N LEU A 445 23.14 31.48 -5.60
CA LEU A 445 23.33 32.11 -4.29
C LEU A 445 23.87 31.14 -3.24
N LEU A 446 23.55 29.86 -3.37
CA LEU A 446 24.00 28.82 -2.46
C LEU A 446 24.38 27.55 -3.22
N PRO A 447 25.66 27.14 -3.22
CA PRO A 447 26.03 25.83 -3.73
C PRO A 447 25.53 24.72 -2.80
N PRO A 448 25.37 23.46 -3.28
CA PRO A 448 24.86 22.34 -2.50
C PRO A 448 25.58 22.16 -1.14
N THR A 449 24.89 22.52 -0.05
CA THR A 449 25.43 22.50 1.31
C THR A 449 24.48 21.84 2.30
N ARG A 450 25.01 21.41 3.46
CA ARG A 450 24.20 20.95 4.61
C ARG A 450 23.96 22.07 5.63
N SER A 451 24.51 23.26 5.39
CA SER A 451 24.43 24.38 6.34
C SER A 451 23.10 25.12 6.21
N LEU A 452 22.14 24.78 7.08
CA LEU A 452 20.85 25.47 7.19
C LEU A 452 21.03 26.96 7.50
N ALA A 453 21.96 27.31 8.40
CA ALA A 453 22.25 28.69 8.76
C ALA A 453 22.77 29.54 7.59
N ARG A 454 23.49 28.91 6.63
CA ARG A 454 23.92 29.60 5.40
C ARG A 454 22.76 29.76 4.42
N ALA A 455 21.92 28.73 4.28
CA ALA A 455 20.72 28.79 3.45
C ALA A 455 19.74 29.87 3.91
N LYS A 456 19.43 29.93 5.21
CA LYS A 456 18.55 30.97 5.80
C LYS A 456 19.09 32.38 5.59
N ARG A 457 20.40 32.60 5.75
CA ARG A 457 21.02 33.92 5.50
C ARG A 457 20.93 34.33 4.02
N CYS A 458 21.21 33.42 3.09
CA CYS A 458 21.07 33.68 1.66
C CYS A 458 19.62 33.99 1.28
N LEU A 459 18.65 33.28 1.87
CA LEU A 459 17.22 33.51 1.66
C LEU A 459 16.75 34.86 2.25
N ALA A 460 17.30 35.25 3.41
CA ALA A 460 16.98 36.51 4.05
C ALA A 460 17.53 37.73 3.30
N ALA A 461 18.62 37.54 2.55
CA ALA A 461 19.27 38.57 1.75
C ALA A 461 18.84 38.57 0.28
N LEU A 462 17.74 37.88 -0.09
CA LEU A 462 17.24 37.87 -1.46
C LEU A 462 16.84 39.29 -1.91
N PRO A 463 17.50 39.86 -2.93
CA PRO A 463 17.13 41.17 -3.46
C PRO A 463 15.80 41.07 -4.24
N GLY A 464 14.96 42.10 -4.14
CA GLY A 464 13.71 42.19 -4.91
C GLY A 464 13.87 43.01 -6.19
N GLY A 465 13.29 42.53 -7.30
CA GLY A 465 13.16 43.26 -8.56
C GLY A 465 13.94 42.68 -9.75
N GLY A 466 13.48 43.00 -10.97
CA GLY A 466 14.10 42.63 -12.24
C GLY A 466 13.17 41.82 -13.16
N GLY A 467 13.65 41.55 -14.39
CA GLY A 467 13.00 40.63 -15.34
C GLY A 467 13.17 39.14 -14.97
N THR A 468 12.43 38.28 -15.68
CA THR A 468 12.21 36.87 -15.31
C THR A 468 12.83 35.92 -16.36
N PRO A 469 14.16 35.65 -16.33
CA PRO A 469 14.82 34.74 -17.28
C PRO A 469 14.61 33.27 -16.88
N LEU A 470 13.35 32.84 -16.87
CA LEU A 470 12.92 31.53 -16.36
C LEU A 470 13.60 30.35 -17.08
N ALA A 471 13.72 30.41 -18.40
CA ALA A 471 14.34 29.33 -19.19
C ALA A 471 15.81 29.12 -18.79
N ALA A 472 16.58 30.21 -18.68
CA ALA A 472 17.97 30.14 -18.25
C ALA A 472 18.11 29.61 -16.81
N ALA A 473 17.17 29.94 -15.92
CA ALA A 473 17.14 29.42 -14.56
C ALA A 473 16.87 27.91 -14.51
N ILE A 474 15.95 27.42 -15.35
CA ILE A 474 15.68 25.98 -15.50
C ILE A 474 16.93 25.25 -16.03
N ASP A 475 17.59 25.79 -17.05
CA ASP A 475 18.83 25.21 -17.60
C ASP A 475 19.93 25.12 -16.54
N ALA A 476 20.15 26.20 -15.79
CA ALA A 476 21.14 26.23 -14.71
C ALA A 476 20.83 25.20 -13.60
N ALA A 477 19.54 25.07 -13.24
CA ALA A 477 19.09 24.10 -12.27
C ALA A 477 19.23 22.65 -12.77
N MET A 478 18.94 22.40 -14.04
CA MET A 478 19.13 21.10 -14.69
C MET A 478 20.60 20.69 -14.71
N LEU A 479 21.50 21.60 -15.10
CA LEU A 479 22.94 21.35 -15.11
C LEU A 479 23.45 21.00 -13.70
N LEU A 480 23.01 21.74 -12.68
CA LEU A 480 23.35 21.42 -11.29
C LEU A 480 22.78 20.07 -10.85
N GLY A 481 21.54 19.76 -11.23
CA GLY A 481 20.90 18.48 -10.94
C GLY A 481 21.67 17.31 -11.55
N LEU A 482 22.06 17.42 -12.83
CA LEU A 482 22.86 16.40 -13.51
C LEU A 482 24.24 16.22 -12.84
N SER A 483 24.89 17.31 -12.41
CA SER A 483 26.15 17.25 -11.66
C SER A 483 26.01 16.52 -10.32
N GLU A 484 24.95 16.80 -9.57
CA GLU A 484 24.70 16.13 -8.29
C GLU A 484 24.32 14.66 -8.49
N ARG A 485 23.59 14.32 -9.56
CA ARG A 485 23.31 12.94 -9.96
C ARG A 485 24.58 12.17 -10.28
N ALA A 486 25.54 12.78 -11.00
CA ALA A 486 26.83 12.16 -11.30
C ALA A 486 27.66 11.88 -10.03
N LYS A 487 27.48 12.66 -8.96
CA LYS A 487 28.08 12.43 -7.63
C LYS A 487 27.35 11.38 -6.80
N GLY A 488 26.40 10.64 -7.39
CA GLY A 488 25.61 9.63 -6.69
C GLY A 488 24.58 10.23 -5.73
N ARG A 489 24.01 11.38 -6.06
CA ARG A 489 22.92 12.00 -5.29
C ARG A 489 21.61 11.99 -6.06
N THR A 490 20.50 12.17 -5.35
CA THR A 490 19.18 12.31 -5.97
C THR A 490 18.77 13.78 -5.94
N PRO A 491 18.92 14.52 -7.06
CA PRO A 491 18.49 15.92 -7.12
C PRO A 491 16.96 16.03 -7.17
N MET A 492 16.41 16.96 -6.41
CA MET A 492 15.01 17.40 -6.50
C MET A 492 15.03 18.89 -6.86
N LEU A 493 14.39 19.28 -7.94
CA LEU A 493 14.25 20.68 -8.32
C LEU A 493 12.93 21.22 -7.77
N VAL A 494 13.00 22.36 -7.08
CA VAL A 494 11.83 23.09 -6.57
C VAL A 494 11.86 24.48 -7.20
N LEU A 495 10.98 24.70 -8.17
CA LEU A 495 10.84 25.96 -8.88
C LEU A 495 9.72 26.80 -8.25
N LEU A 496 10.05 28.01 -7.82
CA LEU A 496 9.11 29.01 -7.32
C LEU A 496 9.12 30.19 -8.29
N THR A 497 8.05 30.35 -9.05
CA THR A 497 7.86 31.42 -10.04
C THR A 497 6.39 31.78 -10.14
N ASP A 498 6.09 33.01 -10.55
CA ASP A 498 4.73 33.45 -10.87
C ASP A 498 4.28 33.01 -12.28
N GLY A 499 5.15 32.30 -13.02
CA GLY A 499 4.87 31.77 -14.35
C GLY A 499 4.89 32.82 -15.45
N ARG A 500 5.22 34.09 -15.16
CA ARG A 500 5.34 35.13 -16.17
C ARG A 500 6.71 35.01 -16.85
N GLY A 501 6.77 34.20 -17.89
CA GLY A 501 7.95 34.10 -18.74
C GLY A 501 8.20 35.43 -19.46
N ASN A 502 9.32 36.09 -19.17
CA ASN A 502 9.82 37.17 -20.01
C ASN A 502 10.86 36.59 -20.97
N ILE A 503 10.41 36.11 -22.13
CA ILE A 503 11.26 36.01 -23.30
C ILE A 503 10.44 36.46 -24.51
N SER A 504 10.79 37.66 -25.00
CA SER A 504 10.89 37.95 -26.43
C SER A 504 12.33 37.67 -26.87
#